data_AF-A0AAE9L405-F1
#
_entry.id   AF-A0AAE9L405-F1
#
_cell.length_a   1.000
_cell.length_b   1.000
_cell.length_c   1.000
_cell.angle_alpha   90.00
_cell.angle_beta   90.00
_cell.angle_gamma   90.00
#
_symmetry.space_group_name_H-M   'P 1'
#
loop_
_entity.id
_entity.type
_entity.pdbx_description
1 polymer ?
#
loop_
_entity_poly.entity_id
_entity_poly.type
_entity_poly.pdbx_seq_one_letter_code
_entity_poly.pdbx_strand_id
1 'polypeptide(L)'
;MLETYVLSSQCPDNTGDNDTALPPAASINGRYVERVVAQPMGQVSDGGGCFLRAYFREDASPLLRGKFVELELSGTGKPSEGYAGGGAASWDCYSNTRENVRPKACRYRWGYTPEP
;
A
#
# COMPACT_ATOMS: atom_id res chain seq x y z
N MET A 1 -1.21 -5.43 -9.36
CA MET A 1 -0.25 -5.49 -8.22
C MET A 1 -0.11 -6.93 -7.75
N LEU A 2 -1.22 -7.57 -7.37
CA LEU A 2 -1.29 -9.00 -7.10
C LEU A 2 -0.79 -9.82 -8.30
N GLU A 3 -1.19 -9.46 -9.53
CA GLU A 3 -0.80 -10.17 -10.75
C GLU A 3 0.72 -10.18 -10.93
N THR A 4 1.36 -9.01 -10.80
CA THR A 4 2.82 -8.88 -10.87
C THR A 4 3.49 -9.73 -9.78
N TYR A 5 3.03 -9.63 -8.53
CA TYR A 5 3.59 -10.42 -7.44
C TYR A 5 3.44 -11.93 -7.65
N VAL A 6 2.28 -12.39 -8.14
CA VAL A 6 2.04 -13.81 -8.45
C VAL A 6 2.97 -14.28 -9.56
N LEU A 7 3.15 -13.48 -10.62
CA LEU A 7 3.97 -13.86 -11.78
C LEU A 7 5.49 -13.80 -11.52
N SER A 8 5.99 -12.80 -10.81
CA SER A 8 7.43 -12.54 -10.68
C SER A 8 8.00 -12.66 -9.26
N SER A 9 7.15 -12.87 -8.24
CA SER A 9 7.53 -12.78 -6.82
C SER A 9 8.10 -11.41 -6.42
N GLN A 10 7.86 -10.38 -7.22
CA GLN A 10 8.33 -9.02 -6.95
C GLN A 10 7.15 -8.08 -6.76
N CYS A 11 7.30 -7.13 -5.83
CA CYS A 11 6.36 -6.04 -5.71
C CYS A 11 6.57 -5.07 -6.87
N PRO A 12 5.51 -4.66 -7.58
CA PRO A 12 5.65 -3.58 -8.53
C PRO A 12 5.98 -2.28 -7.80
N ASP A 13 6.75 -1.42 -8.46
CA ASP A 13 7.19 -0.14 -7.94
C ASP A 13 6.95 0.97 -8.97
N ASN A 14 6.07 1.92 -8.67
CA ASN A 14 5.75 3.03 -9.57
C ASN A 14 6.30 4.39 -9.07
N THR A 15 7.32 4.36 -8.20
CA THR A 15 7.95 5.57 -7.65
C THR A 15 8.98 6.20 -8.60
N GLY A 16 9.56 5.43 -9.52
CA GLY A 16 10.50 5.90 -10.53
C GLY A 16 9.97 5.77 -11.96
N ASP A 17 10.79 6.16 -12.93
CA ASP A 17 10.51 6.03 -14.38
C ASP A 17 10.66 4.59 -14.91
N ASN A 18 10.81 3.62 -14.01
CA ASN A 18 11.06 2.23 -14.38
C ASN A 18 9.79 1.61 -14.96
N ASP A 19 10.00 0.80 -15.99
CA ASP A 19 9.03 0.06 -16.81
C ASP A 19 8.23 -0.93 -15.95
N THR A 20 7.33 -0.41 -15.14
CA THR A 20 6.29 -1.20 -14.49
C THR A 20 5.02 -1.06 -15.31
N ALA A 21 4.24 -2.14 -15.40
CA ALA A 21 2.91 -2.09 -16.00
C ALA A 21 1.93 -1.17 -15.24
N LEU A 22 2.40 -0.46 -14.21
CA LEU A 22 1.66 0.53 -13.46
C LEU A 22 2.00 1.93 -13.96
N PRO A 23 0.99 2.81 -14.07
CA PRO A 23 1.26 4.19 -14.40
C PRO A 23 2.01 4.90 -13.24
N PRO A 24 2.77 5.99 -13.52
CA PRO A 24 3.55 6.70 -12.52
C PRO A 24 2.71 7.14 -11.32
N ALA A 25 3.25 7.14 -10.11
CA ALA A 25 2.47 7.39 -8.89
C ALA A 25 1.62 8.68 -8.93
N ALA A 26 2.18 9.77 -9.46
CA ALA A 26 1.48 11.06 -9.57
C ALA A 26 0.34 11.07 -10.61
N SER A 27 0.34 10.14 -11.56
CA SER A 27 -0.72 10.01 -12.56
C SER A 27 -1.96 9.29 -12.03
N ILE A 28 -1.83 8.54 -10.92
CA ILE A 28 -2.95 7.93 -10.21
C ILE A 28 -3.41 8.90 -9.13
N ASN A 29 -4.35 9.78 -9.48
CA ASN A 29 -4.83 10.84 -8.60
C ASN A 29 -6.36 11.02 -8.71
N GLY A 30 -6.90 11.90 -7.87
CA GLY A 30 -8.31 12.24 -7.91
C GLY A 30 -8.63 13.45 -7.05
N ARG A 31 -9.92 13.75 -6.87
CA ARG A 31 -10.37 14.97 -6.16
C ARG A 31 -9.74 15.14 -4.76
N TYR A 32 -9.52 14.05 -4.04
CA TYR A 32 -8.99 14.05 -2.67
C TYR A 32 -7.66 13.30 -2.53
N VAL A 33 -7.19 12.67 -3.61
CA VAL A 33 -5.98 11.84 -3.62
C VAL A 33 -4.93 12.52 -4.47
N GLU A 34 -3.77 12.80 -3.90
CA GLU A 34 -2.64 13.42 -4.59
C GLU A 34 -1.95 12.44 -5.53
N ARG A 35 -1.66 11.24 -5.01
CA ARG A 35 -0.91 10.19 -5.70
C ARG A 35 -1.15 8.84 -5.05
N VAL A 36 -0.92 7.77 -5.81
CA VAL A 36 -0.92 6.39 -5.31
C VAL A 36 0.40 5.73 -5.62
N VAL A 37 1.09 5.29 -4.57
CA VAL A 37 2.37 4.59 -4.66
C VAL A 37 2.16 3.10 -4.50
N ALA A 38 2.63 2.32 -5.46
CA ALA A 38 2.93 0.90 -5.30
C ALA A 38 4.43 0.79 -5.04
N GLN A 39 4.83 0.09 -3.98
CA GLN A 39 6.24 -0.20 -3.73
C GLN A 39 6.40 -1.39 -2.77
N PRO A 40 7.52 -2.11 -2.81
CA PRO A 40 7.94 -2.93 -1.68
C PRO A 40 8.28 -2.05 -0.46
N MET A 41 7.93 -2.48 0.75
CA MET A 41 8.53 -1.90 1.97
C MET A 41 9.16 -3.00 2.80
N GLY A 42 10.45 -2.82 3.12
CA GLY A 42 11.24 -3.85 3.80
C GLY A 42 11.53 -5.05 2.91
N GLN A 43 11.82 -6.20 3.53
CA GLN A 43 12.02 -7.44 2.79
C GLN A 43 10.67 -8.02 2.35
N VAL A 44 10.52 -8.20 1.05
CA VAL A 44 9.39 -8.92 0.45
C VAL A 44 9.49 -10.39 0.83
N SER A 45 8.42 -10.96 1.37
CA SER A 45 8.35 -12.36 1.78
C SER A 45 7.02 -12.98 1.34
N ASP A 46 6.85 -14.27 1.58
CA ASP A 46 5.60 -14.98 1.30
C ASP A 46 4.44 -14.56 2.21
N GLY A 47 4.75 -13.88 3.33
CA GLY A 47 3.77 -13.32 4.27
C GLY A 47 3.30 -11.91 3.91
N GLY A 48 3.97 -11.23 2.97
CA GLY A 48 3.65 -9.87 2.55
C GLY A 48 4.86 -9.03 2.15
N GLY A 49 4.71 -7.70 2.20
CA GLY A 49 5.79 -6.76 1.89
C GLY A 49 5.57 -5.90 0.64
N CYS A 50 4.47 -6.12 -0.10
CA CYS A 50 4.04 -5.23 -1.17
C CYS A 50 2.95 -4.29 -0.69
N PHE A 51 3.12 -3.00 -0.94
CA PHE A 51 2.24 -1.97 -0.41
C PHE A 51 1.64 -1.13 -1.53
N LEU A 52 0.37 -0.76 -1.36
CA LEU A 52 -0.28 0.34 -2.07
C LEU A 52 -0.57 1.44 -1.05
N ARG A 53 -0.08 2.65 -1.28
CA ARG A 53 -0.33 3.80 -0.40
C ARG A 53 -0.91 4.95 -1.20
N ALA A 54 -2.13 5.36 -0.83
CA ALA A 54 -2.79 6.53 -1.36
C ALA A 54 -2.58 7.72 -0.40
N TYR A 55 -2.02 8.81 -0.91
CA TYR A 55 -1.80 10.03 -0.16
C TYR A 55 -2.94 11.02 -0.42
N PHE A 56 -3.50 11.59 0.65
CA PHE A 56 -4.51 12.63 0.52
C PHE A 56 -3.86 13.96 0.09
N ARG A 57 -4.59 14.78 -0.67
CA ARG A 57 -4.10 16.10 -1.09
C ARG A 57 -3.94 17.06 0.09
N GLU A 58 -2.98 17.95 0.00
CA GLU A 58 -2.74 18.98 1.00
C GLU A 58 -3.88 19.99 1.14
N ASP A 59 -4.62 20.22 0.05
CA ASP A 59 -5.81 21.08 0.01
C ASP A 59 -7.12 20.35 0.40
N ALA A 60 -7.04 19.08 0.82
CA ALA A 60 -8.17 18.35 1.37
C ALA A 60 -8.59 18.88 2.75
N SER A 61 -9.59 18.24 3.36
CA SER A 61 -10.00 18.53 4.74
C SER A 61 -8.78 18.55 5.68
N PRO A 62 -8.68 19.50 6.63
CA PRO A 62 -7.58 19.55 7.59
C PRO A 62 -7.37 18.25 8.37
N LEU A 63 -8.40 17.41 8.49
CA LEU A 63 -8.30 16.09 9.13
C LEU A 63 -7.54 15.05 8.31
N LEU A 64 -7.38 15.28 7.00
CA LEU A 64 -6.78 14.36 6.02
C LEU A 64 -5.46 14.88 5.43
N ARG A 65 -5.12 16.16 5.64
CA ARG A 65 -3.84 16.74 5.21
C ARG A 65 -2.65 15.93 5.77
N GLY A 66 -1.67 15.60 4.93
CA GLY A 66 -0.52 14.77 5.29
C GLY A 66 -0.89 13.34 5.74
N LYS A 67 -2.11 12.87 5.44
CA LYS A 67 -2.57 11.52 5.80
C LYS A 67 -2.55 10.58 4.60
N PHE A 68 -2.66 9.29 4.88
CA PHE A 68 -2.70 8.25 3.86
C PHE A 68 -3.61 7.08 4.26
N VAL A 69 -4.01 6.30 3.25
CA VAL A 69 -4.50 4.94 3.39
C VAL A 69 -3.51 4.01 2.72
N GLU A 70 -3.23 2.87 3.35
CA GLU A 70 -2.28 1.89 2.89
C GLU A 70 -2.89 0.50 2.90
N LEU A 71 -2.60 -0.29 1.87
CA LEU A 71 -2.97 -1.69 1.75
C LEU A 71 -1.68 -2.50 1.64
N GLU A 72 -1.54 -3.48 2.52
CA GLU A 72 -0.46 -4.47 2.49
C GLU A 72 -1.00 -5.78 1.93
N LEU A 73 -0.36 -6.27 0.87
CA LEU A 73 -0.71 -7.57 0.30
C LEU A 73 -0.22 -8.66 1.25
N SER A 74 -1.11 -9.54 1.66
CA SER A 74 -0.85 -10.65 2.58
C SER A 74 -1.54 -11.93 2.10
N GLY A 75 -1.25 -13.07 2.74
CA GLY A 75 -1.95 -14.33 2.47
C GLY A 75 -1.74 -14.89 1.06
N THR A 76 -0.71 -14.44 0.33
CA THR A 76 -0.43 -14.84 -1.05
C THR A 76 0.14 -16.24 -1.20
N GLY A 77 0.59 -16.86 -0.10
CA GLY A 77 0.76 -18.30 -0.05
C GLY A 77 1.74 -18.87 -1.07
N LYS A 78 2.82 -18.15 -1.40
CA LYS A 78 3.86 -18.76 -2.22
C LYS A 78 4.54 -19.87 -1.41
N PRO A 79 4.80 -21.03 -2.02
CA PRO A 79 5.48 -22.13 -1.34
C PRO A 79 6.98 -21.89 -1.44
N SER A 80 7.54 -20.89 -0.74
CA SER A 80 8.96 -20.99 -0.41
C SER A 80 9.09 -21.75 0.92
N GLU A 81 9.66 -22.94 0.80
CA GLU A 81 10.24 -23.71 1.90
C GLU A 81 9.28 -24.16 3.02
N GLY A 82 8.31 -25.01 2.67
CA GLY A 82 7.74 -25.96 3.63
C GLY A 82 6.68 -25.44 4.59
N TYR A 83 6.21 -24.20 4.45
CA TYR A 83 5.02 -23.73 5.16
C TYR A 83 3.74 -24.12 4.42
N ALA A 84 3.01 -25.10 4.97
CA ALA A 84 1.65 -25.42 4.57
C ALA A 84 0.71 -24.27 4.99
N GLY A 85 0.47 -23.28 4.12
CA GLY A 85 -0.33 -22.11 4.52
C GLY A 85 -0.74 -21.12 3.44
N GLY A 86 -0.86 -21.53 2.17
CA GLY A 86 -1.33 -20.63 1.12
C GLY A 86 -2.86 -20.55 1.05
N GLY A 87 -3.43 -19.40 1.39
CA GLY A 87 -4.86 -19.09 1.27
C GLY A 87 -5.14 -18.15 0.08
N ALA A 88 -6.37 -17.64 -0.01
CA ALA A 88 -6.67 -16.56 -0.93
C ALA A 88 -5.89 -15.30 -0.52
N ALA A 89 -5.33 -14.59 -1.51
CA ALA A 89 -4.66 -13.32 -1.28
C ALA A 89 -5.60 -12.34 -0.56
N SER A 90 -5.08 -11.67 0.47
CA SER A 90 -5.78 -10.69 1.28
C SER A 90 -5.05 -9.35 1.28
N TRP A 91 -5.77 -8.30 1.69
CA TRP A 91 -5.21 -6.97 1.83
C TRP A 91 -5.51 -6.43 3.22
N ASP A 92 -4.44 -6.25 3.99
CA ASP A 92 -4.54 -5.62 5.30
C ASP A 92 -4.54 -4.09 5.12
N CYS A 93 -5.56 -3.42 5.66
CA CYS A 93 -5.67 -1.98 5.55
C CYS A 93 -5.10 -1.25 6.77
N TYR A 94 -4.36 -0.19 6.48
CA TYR A 94 -3.75 0.71 7.44
C TYR A 94 -4.03 2.17 7.09
N SER A 95 -4.02 3.04 8.09
CA SER A 95 -4.11 4.49 7.88
C SER A 95 -3.52 5.23 9.09
N ASN A 96 -2.90 6.38 8.85
CA ASN A 96 -2.46 7.29 9.91
C ASN A 96 -3.53 8.36 10.27
N THR A 97 -4.74 8.24 9.73
CA THR A 97 -5.87 9.11 10.07
C THR A 97 -6.43 8.83 11.47
N ARG A 98 -7.06 9.84 12.07
CA ARG A 98 -7.80 9.70 13.34
C ARG A 98 -8.95 8.72 13.17
N GLU A 99 -9.32 8.05 14.26
CA GLU A 99 -10.34 6.98 14.26
C GLU A 99 -11.68 7.42 13.68
N ASN A 100 -12.14 8.63 14.01
CA ASN A 100 -13.42 9.16 13.54
C ASN A 100 -13.51 9.39 12.02
N VAL A 101 -12.37 9.43 11.33
CA VAL A 101 -12.30 9.61 9.86
C VAL A 101 -11.58 8.44 9.17
N ARG A 102 -11.19 7.41 9.92
CA ARG A 102 -10.55 6.20 9.40
C ARG A 102 -11.62 5.20 8.98
N PRO A 103 -11.50 4.54 7.81
CA PRO A 103 -12.39 3.43 7.48
C PRO A 103 -12.29 2.34 8.55
N LYS A 104 -13.43 1.75 8.94
CA LYS A 104 -13.48 0.71 9.99
C LYS A 104 -12.59 -0.51 9.71
N ALA A 105 -12.38 -0.82 8.43
CA ALA A 105 -11.52 -1.91 7.99
C ALA A 105 -10.02 -1.62 8.19
N CYS A 106 -9.64 -0.35 8.41
CA CYS A 106 -8.25 0.06 8.47
C CYS A 106 -7.79 0.23 9.91
N ARG A 107 -6.66 -0.41 10.24
CA ARG A 107 -5.99 -0.27 11.52
C ARG A 107 -5.15 1.02 11.53
N TYR A 108 -4.92 1.57 12.71
CA TYR A 108 -4.02 2.71 12.84
C TYR A 108 -2.56 2.27 12.63
N ARG A 109 -1.77 3.05 11.87
CA ARG A 109 -0.32 2.81 11.70
C ARG A 109 0.48 4.01 12.20
N TRP A 110 1.25 3.79 13.27
CA TRP A 110 2.21 4.76 13.83
C TRP A 110 3.55 4.64 13.08
N GLY A 111 4.28 5.75 12.88
CA GLY A 111 5.63 5.74 12.29
C GLY A 111 5.89 6.79 11.20
N TYR A 112 4.87 7.55 10.78
CA TYR A 112 5.03 8.71 9.91
C TYR A 112 4.38 9.91 10.57
N THR A 113 5.07 10.49 11.56
CA THR A 113 4.79 11.86 12.00
C THR A 113 4.98 12.78 10.78
N PRO A 114 3.96 13.56 10.37
CA PRO A 114 4.26 14.77 9.62
C PRO A 114 5.14 15.63 10.53
N GLU A 115 6.23 16.19 9.99
CA GLU A 115 7.00 17.19 10.73
C GLU A 115 6.08 18.33 11.22
N PRO A 116 6.38 18.91 12.39
CA PRO A 116 5.52 19.87 13.10
C PRO A 116 5.17 21.12 12.28
#